data_AF-A0A8R2NM12-F1
#
_entry.id   AF-A0A8R2NM12-F1
#
_cell.length_a   1.000
_cell.length_b   1.000
_cell.length_c   1.000
_cell.angle_alpha   90.00
_cell.angle_beta   90.00
_cell.angle_gamma   90.00
#
_symmetry.space_group_name_H-M   'P 1'
#
loop_
_entity.id
_entity.type
_entity.pdbx_description
1 polymer ?
#
loop_
_entity_poly.entity_id
_entity_poly.type
_entity_poly.pdbx_seq_one_letter_code
_entity_poly.pdbx_strand_id
1 'polypeptide(L)'
;MYIIAHFYKEDSVEVVPSTWFKNNESAWPNKSSNIKKFVTRRTFPNKFDFNWFPARQLGRKFASYEEAKSKLSTAEFKSDFSTAEDERYTRQFRANKRASNSSSPEMAKDSRSKGIKSPPSVFCMTLYYLYIKLCIRVI
;
A
#
# COMPACT_ATOMS: atom_id res chain seq x y z
N MET A 1 -10.28 -6.79 1.23
CA MET A 1 -9.06 -6.12 1.70
C MET A 1 -7.93 -6.44 0.75
N TYR A 2 -6.95 -5.56 0.68
CA TYR A 2 -5.76 -5.66 -0.16
C TYR A 2 -4.52 -5.63 0.73
N ILE A 3 -3.43 -6.19 0.24
CA ILE A 3 -2.12 -6.15 0.88
C ILE A 3 -1.09 -5.74 -0.15
N ILE A 4 0.05 -5.27 0.34
CA ILE A 4 1.24 -5.10 -0.47
C ILE A 4 2.10 -6.34 -0.29
N ALA A 5 2.47 -6.99 -1.38
CA ALA A 5 3.31 -8.18 -1.38
C ALA A 5 4.60 -7.91 -2.13
N HIS A 6 5.73 -8.26 -1.50
CA HIS A 6 7.05 -8.25 -2.12
C HIS A 6 7.39 -9.65 -2.61
N PHE A 7 7.58 -9.79 -3.92
CA PHE A 7 7.92 -11.04 -4.59
C PHE A 7 9.44 -11.17 -4.69
N TYR A 8 10.01 -12.14 -3.98
CA TYR A 8 11.47 -12.28 -3.86
C TYR A 8 12.18 -12.57 -5.19
N LYS A 9 11.54 -13.34 -6.07
CA LYS A 9 12.17 -13.80 -7.32
C LYS A 9 12.42 -12.65 -8.30
N GLU A 10 11.49 -11.70 -8.35
CA GLU A 10 11.52 -10.58 -9.31
C GLU A 10 11.81 -9.25 -8.61
N ASP A 11 12.12 -9.28 -7.31
CA ASP A 11 12.28 -8.10 -6.43
C ASP A 11 11.20 -7.04 -6.63
N SER A 12 9.97 -7.50 -6.88
CA SER A 12 8.86 -6.66 -7.31
C SER A 12 7.85 -6.51 -6.19
N VAL A 13 7.33 -5.30 -6.00
CA VAL A 13 6.36 -4.99 -4.95
C VAL A 13 5.02 -4.67 -5.61
N GLU A 14 3.99 -5.44 -5.29
CA GLU A 14 2.69 -5.37 -5.96
C GLU A 14 1.52 -5.40 -4.99
N VAL A 15 0.39 -4.82 -5.39
CA VAL A 15 -0.86 -4.85 -4.60
C VAL A 15 -1.69 -6.06 -4.99
N VAL A 16 -1.93 -6.95 -4.03
CA VAL A 16 -2.74 -8.15 -4.23
C VAL A 16 -3.93 -8.21 -3.25
N PRO A 17 -5.03 -8.89 -3.60
CA PRO A 17 -6.08 -9.22 -2.65
C PRO A 17 -5.53 -9.99 -1.45
N SER A 18 -6.04 -9.71 -0.25
CA SER A 18 -5.59 -10.42 0.96
C SER A 18 -5.88 -11.93 0.91
N THR A 19 -6.84 -12.37 0.08
CA THR A 19 -7.19 -13.77 -0.14
C THR A 19 -6.15 -14.52 -0.96
N TRP A 20 -5.25 -13.82 -1.64
CA TRP A 20 -4.20 -14.42 -2.47
C TRP A 20 -2.95 -14.76 -1.67
N PHE A 21 -2.88 -14.38 -0.39
CA PHE A 21 -1.70 -14.55 0.42
C PHE A 21 -1.91 -15.65 1.47
N LYS A 22 -1.03 -16.64 1.46
CA LYS A 22 -1.05 -17.76 2.40
C LYS A 22 0.36 -18.34 2.52
N ASN A 23 0.77 -18.74 3.72
CA ASN A 23 2.04 -19.45 3.97
C ASN A 23 3.30 -18.74 3.41
N ASN A 24 3.37 -17.40 3.49
CA ASN A 24 4.46 -16.59 2.90
C ASN A 24 4.59 -16.77 1.38
N GLU A 25 3.49 -17.07 0.72
CA GLU A 25 3.36 -17.12 -0.72
C GLU A 25 2.17 -16.27 -1.14
N SER A 26 2.27 -15.68 -2.32
CA SER A 26 1.17 -14.99 -2.97
C SER A 26 0.82 -15.67 -4.28
N ALA A 27 -0.47 -15.88 -4.50
CA ALA A 27 -0.98 -16.25 -5.80
C ALA A 27 -0.78 -15.09 -6.79
N TRP A 28 -0.36 -15.42 -8.01
CA TRP A 28 -0.26 -14.48 -9.12
C TRP A 28 -0.80 -15.11 -10.41
N PRO A 29 -1.54 -14.36 -11.25
CA PRO A 29 -2.11 -14.89 -12.47
C PRO A 29 -1.06 -15.26 -13.52
N ASN A 30 -1.27 -16.37 -14.21
CA ASN A 30 -0.38 -16.82 -15.29
C ASN A 30 -0.46 -15.93 -16.54
N LYS A 31 -1.62 -15.28 -16.75
CA LYS A 31 -1.87 -14.41 -17.90
C LYS A 31 -1.96 -12.96 -17.46
N SER A 32 -1.02 -12.13 -17.92
CA SER A 32 -0.93 -10.70 -17.58
C SER A 32 -2.17 -9.90 -17.96
N SER A 33 -2.84 -10.26 -19.06
CA SER A 33 -4.07 -9.62 -19.54
C SER A 33 -5.23 -9.66 -18.53
N ASN A 34 -5.28 -10.67 -17.66
CA ASN A 34 -6.37 -10.87 -16.71
C ASN A 34 -6.08 -10.30 -15.31
N ILE A 35 -4.85 -9.84 -15.03
CA ILE A 35 -4.43 -9.41 -13.68
C ILE A 35 -5.39 -8.34 -13.13
N LYS A 36 -5.61 -7.26 -13.89
CA LYS A 36 -6.50 -6.16 -13.46
C LYS A 36 -7.90 -6.67 -13.10
N LYS A 37 -8.46 -7.54 -13.93
CA LYS A 37 -9.80 -8.13 -13.72
C LYS A 37 -9.84 -8.98 -12.44
N PHE A 38 -8.82 -9.82 -12.23
CA PHE A 38 -8.75 -10.70 -11.08
C PHE A 38 -8.52 -9.95 -9.76
N VAL A 39 -7.66 -8.93 -9.76
CA VAL A 39 -7.41 -8.09 -8.59
C VAL A 39 -8.66 -7.31 -8.21
N THR A 40 -9.31 -6.64 -9.17
CA THR A 40 -10.54 -5.86 -8.91
C THR A 40 -11.69 -6.75 -8.41
N ARG A 41 -11.86 -7.94 -9.00
CA ARG A 41 -12.90 -8.90 -8.58
C ARG A 41 -12.53 -9.67 -7.31
N ARG A 42 -11.27 -9.60 -6.86
CA ARG A 42 -10.73 -10.39 -5.74
C ARG A 42 -11.00 -11.88 -5.93
N THR A 43 -10.89 -12.36 -7.17
CA THR A 43 -11.19 -13.74 -7.56
C THR A 43 -10.37 -14.72 -6.72
N PHE A 44 -10.95 -15.81 -6.23
CA PHE A 44 -10.18 -16.81 -5.50
C PHE A 44 -9.17 -17.52 -6.42
N PRO A 45 -7.90 -17.71 -5.99
CA PRO A 45 -6.91 -18.42 -6.78
C PRO A 45 -7.36 -19.85 -7.09
N ASN A 46 -7.29 -20.24 -8.35
CA ASN A 46 -7.51 -21.60 -8.82
C ASN A 46 -6.17 -22.23 -9.26
N LYS A 47 -6.15 -23.55 -9.51
CA LYS A 47 -4.91 -24.25 -9.89
C LYS A 47 -4.47 -24.04 -11.35
N PHE A 48 -5.30 -23.45 -12.20
CA PHE A 48 -5.06 -23.38 -13.65
C PHE A 48 -4.64 -21.98 -14.12
N ASP A 49 -5.30 -20.95 -13.57
CA ASP A 49 -5.08 -19.54 -13.92
C ASP A 49 -4.06 -18.86 -12.98
N PHE A 50 -3.72 -19.47 -11.85
CA PHE A 50 -2.82 -18.90 -10.85
C PHE A 50 -1.68 -19.84 -10.47
N ASN A 51 -0.52 -19.24 -10.24
CA ASN A 51 0.64 -19.89 -9.64
C ASN A 51 0.96 -19.21 -8.30
N TRP A 52 1.51 -19.97 -7.36
CA TRP A 52 1.94 -19.45 -6.07
C TRP A 52 3.43 -19.12 -6.13
N PHE A 53 3.78 -17.94 -5.63
CA PHE A 53 5.14 -17.44 -5.62
C PHE A 53 5.54 -17.03 -4.20
N PRO A 54 6.80 -17.28 -3.79
CA PRO A 54 7.28 -16.86 -2.49
C PRO A 54 7.23 -15.34 -2.38
N ALA A 55 6.56 -14.85 -1.35
CA ALA A 55 6.33 -13.42 -1.16
C ALA A 55 6.20 -13.03 0.32
N ARG A 56 6.65 -11.82 0.65
CA ARG A 56 6.46 -11.22 1.98
C ARG A 56 5.30 -10.24 1.95
N GLN A 57 4.40 -10.31 2.92
CA GLN A 57 3.44 -9.23 3.15
C GLN A 57 4.17 -8.02 3.76
N LEU A 58 4.02 -6.86 3.15
CA LEU A 58 4.49 -5.58 3.67
C LEU A 58 3.35 -4.82 4.35
N GLY A 59 3.56 -4.41 5.59
CA GLY A 59 2.62 -3.60 6.36
C GLY A 59 1.26 -4.24 6.64
N ARG A 60 0.25 -3.37 6.76
CA ARG A 60 -1.14 -3.74 7.11
C ARG A 60 -2.00 -4.09 5.89
N LYS A 61 -3.20 -4.58 6.17
CA LYS A 61 -4.26 -4.77 5.17
C LYS A 61 -4.98 -3.43 4.92
N PHE A 62 -5.30 -3.15 3.67
CA PHE A 62 -6.02 -1.97 3.22
C PHE A 62 -7.45 -2.32 2.80
N ALA A 63 -8.37 -1.36 2.92
CA ALA A 63 -9.77 -1.59 2.54
C ALA A 63 -9.95 -1.51 1.02
N SER A 64 -9.30 -0.52 0.39
CA SER A 64 -9.38 -0.24 -1.04
C SER A 64 -8.07 -0.53 -1.77
N TYR A 65 -8.17 -0.85 -3.07
CA TYR A 65 -7.01 -1.05 -3.94
C TYR A 65 -6.23 0.26 -4.14
N GLU A 66 -6.93 1.39 -4.28
CA GLU A 66 -6.32 2.71 -4.48
C GLU A 66 -5.54 3.17 -3.24
N GLU A 67 -6.06 2.88 -2.04
CA GLU A 67 -5.38 3.15 -0.78
C GLU A 67 -4.06 2.37 -0.71
N ALA A 68 -4.09 1.06 -1.00
CA ALA A 68 -2.89 0.22 -1.03
C ALA A 68 -1.89 0.69 -2.08
N LYS A 69 -2.36 1.03 -3.29
CA LYS A 69 -1.52 1.51 -4.39
C LYS A 69 -0.84 2.84 -4.07
N SER A 70 -1.52 3.73 -3.34
CA SER A 70 -0.93 5.00 -2.90
C SER A 70 0.19 4.80 -1.89
N LYS A 71 0.14 3.71 -1.09
CA LYS A 71 1.22 3.32 -0.17
C LYS A 71 2.29 2.46 -0.82
N LEU A 72 1.98 1.77 -1.92
CA LEU A 72 2.89 0.95 -2.72
C LEU A 72 4.13 1.74 -3.14
N SER A 73 3.92 2.95 -3.67
CA SER A 73 5.02 3.83 -4.10
C SER A 73 5.99 4.11 -2.95
N THR A 74 5.51 4.26 -1.72
CA THR A 74 6.37 4.45 -0.55
C THR A 74 7.07 3.15 -0.13
N ALA A 75 6.42 2.01 -0.32
CA ALA A 75 6.98 0.69 -0.01
C ALA A 75 8.09 0.28 -0.99
N GLU A 76 8.01 0.68 -2.27
CA GLU A 76 9.09 0.44 -3.25
C GLU A 76 10.43 1.06 -2.82
N PHE A 77 10.41 2.24 -2.17
CA PHE A 77 11.63 2.90 -1.70
C PHE A 77 12.06 2.48 -0.29
N LYS A 78 11.19 1.83 0.48
CA LYS A 78 11.44 1.41 1.86
C LYS A 78 11.43 -0.11 1.96
N SER A 79 12.62 -0.71 1.97
CA SER A 79 12.84 -2.15 2.15
C SER A 79 12.10 -2.73 3.37
N ASP A 80 11.94 -1.95 4.44
CA ASP A 80 11.08 -2.28 5.57
C ASP A 80 9.92 -1.29 5.72
N PHE A 81 8.80 -1.60 5.07
CA PHE A 81 7.51 -0.97 5.32
C PHE A 81 6.94 -1.50 6.65
N SER A 82 7.44 -0.97 7.76
CA SER A 82 7.04 -1.38 9.12
C SER A 82 5.57 -1.08 9.40
N THR A 83 4.85 -2.08 9.90
CA THR A 83 3.43 -2.01 10.33
C THR A 83 3.22 -1.05 11.52
N ALA A 84 4.29 -0.59 12.18
CA ALA A 84 4.23 0.18 13.42
C ALA A 84 3.63 1.59 13.27
N GLU A 85 3.73 2.21 12.08
CA GLU A 85 3.28 3.59 11.86
C GLU A 85 1.76 3.76 11.97
N ASP A 86 0.98 2.70 11.72
CA ASP A 86 -0.48 2.76 11.65
C ASP A 86 -1.22 2.38 12.95
N GLU A 87 -0.53 1.76 13.91
CA GLU A 87 -1.09 1.58 15.25
C GLU A 87 -1.33 2.93 15.94
N ARG A 88 -0.48 3.93 15.64
CA ARG A 88 -0.64 5.29 16.17
C ARG A 88 -1.94 5.92 15.69
N TYR A 89 -2.33 5.71 14.43
CA TYR A 89 -3.59 6.25 13.87
C TYR A 89 -4.83 5.64 14.53
N THR A 90 -4.85 4.32 14.76
CA THR A 90 -5.99 3.67 15.44
C THR A 90 -6.08 4.00 16.93
N ARG A 91 -4.93 4.22 17.61
CA ARG A 91 -4.89 4.69 19.00
C ARG A 91 -5.41 6.13 19.12
N GLN A 92 -4.98 7.03 18.23
CA GLN A 92 -5.41 8.42 18.21
C GLN A 92 -6.92 8.53 17.96
N PHE A 93 -7.49 7.76 17.03
CA PHE A 93 -8.93 7.78 16.77
C PHE A 93 -9.75 7.26 17.96
N ARG A 94 -9.27 6.22 18.66
CA ARG A 94 -9.90 5.73 19.90
C ARG A 94 -9.80 6.71 21.05
N ALA A 95 -8.69 7.43 21.16
CA ALA A 95 -8.52 8.48 22.16
C ALA A 95 -9.49 9.65 21.91
N ASN A 96 -9.65 10.06 20.65
CA ASN A 96 -10.52 11.19 20.29
C ASN A 96 -12.02 10.91 20.54
N LYS A 97 -12.46 9.65 20.39
CA LYS A 97 -13.85 9.24 20.69
C LYS A 97 -14.18 9.28 22.19
N ARG A 98 -13.19 9.23 23.08
CA ARG A 98 -13.41 9.32 24.54
C ARG A 98 -13.52 10.77 25.03
N ALA A 99 -13.00 11.72 24.27
CA ALA A 99 -13.07 13.14 24.61
C ALA A 99 -14.42 13.80 24.23
N SER A 100 -15.23 13.18 23.36
CA SER A 100 -16.45 13.79 22.80
C SER A 100 -17.76 13.43 23.50
N ASN A 101 -17.74 12.76 24.66
CA ASN A 101 -18.96 12.35 25.38
C ASN A 101 -19.25 13.20 26.64
N SER A 102 -19.03 14.52 26.57
CA SER A 102 -19.52 15.46 27.58
C SER A 102 -20.39 16.57 26.94
N SER A 103 -21.70 16.44 27.17
CA SER A 103 -22.78 17.45 27.19
C SER A 103 -23.08 18.36 25.97
N SER A 104 -24.22 18.05 25.31
CA SER A 104 -25.32 18.88 24.74
C SER A 104 -25.08 20.06 23.76
N PRO A 105 -26.06 20.40 22.88
CA PRO A 105 -25.84 21.04 21.58
C PRO A 105 -26.11 22.55 21.56
N GLU A 106 -25.43 23.28 20.66
CA GLU A 106 -25.96 24.53 20.08
C GLU A 106 -25.35 24.83 18.70
N MET A 107 -26.18 25.39 17.81
CA MET A 107 -25.94 25.59 16.38
C MET A 107 -25.00 26.75 16.06
N ALA A 108 -24.18 26.64 15.00
CA ALA A 108 -23.89 27.79 14.14
C ALA A 108 -23.32 27.41 12.75
N LYS A 109 -23.83 28.15 11.77
CA LYS A 109 -23.57 28.24 10.32
C LYS A 109 -22.08 28.53 10.00
N ASP A 110 -21.59 28.11 8.82
CA ASP A 110 -21.32 29.02 7.69
C ASP A 110 -20.55 28.32 6.54
N SER A 111 -20.89 28.80 5.36
CA SER A 111 -20.41 28.57 4.01
C SER A 111 -18.92 28.90 3.75
N ARG A 112 -18.35 28.29 2.71
CA ARG A 112 -17.84 28.95 1.48
C ARG A 112 -16.60 28.26 0.90
N SER A 113 -16.61 28.25 -0.42
CA SER A 113 -15.74 27.58 -1.40
C SER A 113 -14.35 28.20 -1.61
N LYS A 114 -13.45 27.41 -2.22
CA LYS A 114 -12.44 27.71 -3.28
C LYS A 114 -11.63 26.40 -3.47
N GLY A 115 -11.31 25.84 -4.64
CA GLY A 115 -11.16 26.40 -5.99
C GLY A 115 -9.75 26.06 -6.52
N ILE A 116 -9.57 24.85 -7.08
CA ILE A 116 -8.72 24.38 -8.20
C ILE A 116 -7.31 25.01 -8.43
N LYS A 117 -6.25 24.16 -8.55
CA LYS A 117 -5.34 23.98 -9.74
C LYS A 117 -4.08 23.12 -9.47
N SER A 118 -3.66 22.43 -10.52
CA SER A 118 -2.74 21.29 -10.73
C SER A 118 -1.21 21.53 -10.51
N PRO A 119 -0.34 20.50 -10.65
CA PRO A 119 1.05 20.46 -10.15
C PRO A 119 2.11 21.03 -11.11
N PRO A 120 3.31 21.36 -10.59
CA PRO A 120 4.57 20.78 -11.12
C PRO A 120 5.62 20.59 -9.97
N SER A 121 6.82 20.01 -10.09
CA SER A 121 7.65 19.64 -11.24
C SER A 121 8.56 18.46 -10.87
N VAL A 122 8.89 17.69 -11.89
CA VAL A 122 10.09 16.85 -12.07
C VAL A 122 11.34 17.60 -11.59
N PHE A 123 12.20 16.97 -10.76
CA PHE A 123 13.67 17.06 -10.83
C PHE A 123 14.31 16.28 -9.65
N CYS A 124 15.49 15.70 -9.93
CA CYS A 124 16.49 15.21 -8.96
C CYS A 124 16.41 13.72 -8.53
N MET A 125 16.62 12.79 -9.47
CA MET A 125 16.96 11.39 -9.16
C MET A 125 18.12 10.84 -10.03
N THR A 126 19.10 11.67 -10.41
CA THR A 126 20.30 11.19 -11.13
C THR A 126 21.55 11.07 -10.25
N LEU A 127 21.57 11.64 -9.05
CA LEU A 127 22.77 11.61 -8.20
C LEU A 127 22.73 10.54 -7.09
N TYR A 128 21.54 10.12 -6.64
CA TYR A 128 21.43 9.11 -5.57
C TYR A 128 21.79 7.69 -6.05
N TYR A 129 21.50 7.37 -7.32
CA TYR A 129 21.82 6.08 -7.93
C TYR A 129 23.33 5.85 -8.15
N LEU A 130 24.15 6.91 -8.21
CA LEU A 130 25.61 6.75 -8.30
C LEU A 130 26.23 6.45 -6.92
N TYR A 131 25.64 6.96 -5.84
CA TYR A 131 26.17 6.79 -4.48
C TYR A 131 25.96 5.35 -3.96
N ILE A 132 24.80 4.74 -4.23
CA ILE A 132 24.55 3.36 -3.79
C ILE A 132 25.39 2.35 -4.60
N LYS A 133 25.69 2.65 -5.87
CA LYS A 133 26.48 1.75 -6.73
C LYS A 133 27.99 1.79 -6.42
N LEU A 134 28.49 2.84 -5.77
CA LEU A 134 29.89 2.93 -5.34
C LEU A 134 30.17 2.16 -4.04
N CYS A 135 29.18 2.03 -3.14
CA CYS A 135 29.38 1.35 -1.85
C CYS A 135 29.38 -0.18 -1.91
N ILE A 136 28.87 -0.81 -2.98
CA ILE A 136 28.82 -2.27 -3.09
C ILE A 136 30.13 -2.85 -3.69
N ARG A 137 31.05 -2.01 -4.17
CA ARG A 137 32.30 -2.45 -4.81
C ARG A 137 33.54 -2.33 -3.92
N VAL A 138 33.35 -2.22 -2.61
CA VAL A 138 34.41 -2.31 -1.60
C VAL A 138 33.87 -3.11 -0.43
N ILE A 139 33.91 -4.44 -0.55
CA ILE A 139 34.13 -5.46 0.51
C ILE A 139 34.40 -6.77 -0.23
#